data_AF-A0A968DZX7-F1
#
_entry.id   AF-A0A968DZX7-F1
#
_cell.length_a   1.000
_cell.length_b   1.000
_cell.length_c   1.000
_cell.angle_alpha   90.00
_cell.angle_beta   90.00
_cell.angle_gamma   90.00
#
_symmetry.space_group_name_H-M   'P 1'
#
loop_
_entity.id
_entity.type
_entity.pdbx_description
1 polymer ?
#
loop_
_entity_poly.entity_id
_entity_poly.type
_entity_poly.pdbx_seq_one_letter_code
_entity_poly.pdbx_strand_id
1 'polypeptide(L)'
;EGDVVEAFLGRIEDPQTHDESDFLNSIDPAFRTIMVTELKDASLIPLKLGIDKGRELLLIHNQLIQQAIKRFDGRKVQHTGSGFMASFASVSKA
;
A
#
# COMPACT_ATOMS: atom_id res chain seq x y z
N GLU A 1 -17.06 28.63 -13.49
CA GLU A 1 -16.49 27.34 -13.97
C GLU A 1 -15.11 27.00 -13.41
N GLY A 2 -14.24 27.96 -13.04
CA GLY A 2 -12.92 27.64 -12.45
C GLY A 2 -12.94 26.98 -11.06
N ASP A 3 -14.00 27.22 -10.28
CA ASP A 3 -14.13 26.77 -8.87
C ASP A 3 -14.17 25.23 -8.71
N VAL A 4 -14.76 24.52 -9.68
CA VAL A 4 -14.85 23.05 -9.64
C VAL A 4 -13.50 22.40 -9.98
N VAL A 5 -12.71 23.05 -10.83
CA VAL A 5 -11.41 22.54 -11.26
C VAL A 5 -10.39 22.68 -10.13
N GLU A 6 -10.37 23.81 -9.42
CA GLU A 6 -9.52 24.01 -8.25
C GLU A 6 -9.87 23.05 -7.10
N ALA A 7 -11.17 22.80 -6.88
CA ALA A 7 -11.63 21.86 -5.86
C ALA A 7 -11.25 20.40 -6.16
N PHE A 8 -11.13 20.02 -7.44
CA PHE A 8 -10.84 18.65 -7.85
C PHE A 8 -9.34 18.37 -8.04
N LEU A 9 -8.59 19.28 -8.65
CA LEU A 9 -7.16 19.10 -8.95
C LEU A 9 -6.23 19.70 -7.87
N GLY A 10 -6.75 20.58 -7.01
CA GLY A 10 -5.94 21.36 -6.09
C GLY A 10 -5.27 22.56 -6.76
N ARG A 11 -4.32 23.19 -6.05
CA ARG A 11 -3.60 24.38 -6.52
C ARG A 11 -2.89 24.08 -7.85
N ILE A 12 -3.22 24.87 -8.88
CA ILE A 12 -2.61 24.80 -10.22
C ILE A 12 -1.28 25.58 -10.28
N GLU A 13 -1.00 26.38 -9.24
CA GLU A 13 0.26 27.11 -9.13
C GLU A 13 1.35 26.21 -8.55
N ASP A 14 2.49 26.17 -9.25
CA ASP A 14 3.70 25.56 -8.71
C ASP A 14 4.04 26.19 -7.36
N PRO A 15 4.36 25.39 -6.33
CA PRO A 15 4.74 25.91 -5.03
C PRO A 15 5.93 26.87 -5.18
N GLN A 16 5.78 28.08 -4.61
CA GLN A 16 6.86 29.06 -4.56
C GLN A 16 8.06 28.43 -3.85
N THR A 17 9.22 28.45 -4.51
CA THR A 17 10.49 27.92 -3.99
C THR A 17 11.00 28.81 -2.87
N HIS A 18 10.46 28.67 -1.66
CA HIS A 18 11.17 29.08 -0.46
C HIS A 18 12.35 28.13 -0.26
N ASP A 19 13.56 28.71 -0.14
CA ASP A 19 14.86 28.05 0.04
C ASP A 19 14.93 26.65 -0.60
N GLU A 20 15.49 26.57 -1.82
CA GLU A 20 15.55 25.32 -2.62
C GLU A 20 15.99 24.08 -1.81
N SER A 21 16.81 24.26 -0.77
CA SER A 21 17.19 23.20 0.16
C SER A 21 16.01 22.62 0.95
N ASP A 22 15.13 23.45 1.51
CA ASP A 22 13.98 23.00 2.30
C ASP A 22 12.88 22.44 1.41
N PHE A 23 12.71 23.02 0.21
CA PHE A 23 11.76 22.52 -0.78
C PHE A 23 12.16 21.13 -1.31
N LEU A 24 13.42 20.92 -1.70
CA LEU A 24 13.91 19.62 -2.18
C LEU A 24 13.88 18.54 -1.09
N ASN A 25 14.15 18.91 0.17
CA ASN A 25 14.03 18.00 1.32
C ASN A 25 12.58 17.65 1.66
N SER A 26 11.61 18.45 1.22
CA SER A 26 10.18 18.23 1.45
C SER A 26 9.49 17.41 0.35
N ILE A 27 10.16 17.12 -0.78
CA ILE A 27 9.59 16.33 -1.87
C ILE A 27 9.88 14.84 -1.64
N ASP A 28 8.83 14.06 -1.36
CA ASP A 28 8.91 12.61 -1.37
C ASP A 28 9.25 12.14 -2.81
N PRO A 29 10.37 11.41 -3.04
CA PRO A 29 10.76 10.97 -4.38
C PRO A 29 9.62 10.23 -5.09
N ALA A 30 9.54 10.34 -6.42
CA ALA A 30 8.53 9.60 -7.19
C ALA A 30 8.79 8.08 -7.26
N PHE A 31 9.99 7.63 -6.87
CA PHE A 31 10.37 6.21 -6.92
C PHE A 31 9.56 5.38 -5.93
N ARG A 32 8.96 4.28 -6.41
CA ARG A 32 8.24 3.30 -5.58
C ARG A 32 8.58 1.88 -6.01
N THR A 33 8.83 1.02 -5.04
CA THR A 33 8.86 -0.44 -5.25
C THR A 33 7.49 -1.01 -4.96
N ILE A 34 7.00 -1.89 -5.83
CA ILE A 34 5.70 -2.54 -5.68
C ILE A 34 5.93 -4.02 -5.38
N MET A 35 5.38 -4.51 -4.27
CA MET A 35 5.35 -5.92 -3.91
C MET A 35 3.93 -6.46 -4.11
N VAL A 36 3.83 -7.65 -4.71
CA VAL A 36 2.58 -8.40 -4.80
C VAL A 36 2.80 -9.79 -4.22
N THR A 37 1.91 -10.21 -3.33
CA THR A 37 1.93 -11.55 -2.71
C THR A 37 0.60 -12.23 -2.93
N GLU A 38 0.60 -13.56 -3.05
CA GLU A 38 -0.62 -14.36 -3.18
C GLU A 38 -0.47 -15.67 -2.39
N LEU A 39 -1.47 -16.01 -1.58
CA LEU A 39 -1.53 -17.30 -0.92
C LEU A 39 -2.04 -18.36 -1.91
N LYS A 40 -1.13 -19.23 -2.35
CA LYS A 40 -1.45 -20.32 -3.27
C LYS A 40 -2.55 -21.23 -2.69
N ASP A 41 -3.48 -21.63 -3.57
CA ASP A 41 -4.58 -22.55 -3.25
C ASP A 41 -5.46 -22.10 -2.07
N ALA A 42 -5.55 -20.79 -1.81
CA ALA A 42 -6.33 -20.25 -0.69
C ALA A 42 -7.83 -20.63 -0.73
N SER A 43 -8.38 -20.83 -1.93
CA SER A 43 -9.76 -21.31 -2.11
C SER A 43 -9.98 -22.74 -1.61
N LEU A 44 -8.92 -23.56 -1.51
CA LEU A 44 -8.98 -24.94 -1.00
C LEU A 44 -8.88 -25.01 0.53
N ILE A 45 -8.52 -23.91 1.20
CA ILE A 45 -8.34 -23.89 2.66
C ILE A 45 -9.65 -24.25 3.40
N PRO A 46 -10.82 -23.66 3.08
CA PRO A 46 -12.08 -24.03 3.71
C PRO A 46 -12.47 -25.49 3.45
N LEU A 47 -12.10 -26.04 2.27
CA LEU A 47 -12.38 -27.43 1.93
C LEU A 47 -11.59 -28.41 2.81
N LYS A 48 -10.34 -28.06 3.16
CA LYS A 48 -9.45 -28.93 3.95
C LYS A 48 -9.66 -28.81 5.45
N LEU A 49 -9.95 -27.60 5.95
CA LEU A 49 -9.99 -27.31 7.39
C LEU A 49 -11.41 -27.10 7.92
N GLY A 50 -12.41 -27.04 7.05
CA GLY A 50 -13.74 -26.52 7.38
C GLY A 50 -13.78 -24.99 7.32
N ILE A 51 -14.98 -24.45 7.16
CA ILE A 51 -15.21 -23.01 6.92
C ILE A 51 -14.63 -22.15 8.05
N ASP A 52 -14.91 -22.50 9.31
CA ASP A 52 -14.54 -21.67 10.46
C ASP A 52 -13.02 -21.58 10.63
N LYS A 53 -12.35 -22.74 10.71
CA LYS A 53 -10.88 -22.82 10.83
C LYS A 53 -10.17 -22.25 9.60
N GLY A 54 -10.74 -22.46 8.41
CA GLY A 54 -10.21 -21.90 7.19
C GLY A 54 -10.24 -20.37 7.18
N ARG A 55 -11.35 -19.78 7.66
CA ARG A 55 -11.48 -18.33 7.81
C ARG A 55 -10.50 -17.78 8.86
N GLU A 56 -10.36 -18.44 9.99
CA GLU A 56 -9.41 -18.06 11.03
C GLU A 56 -7.97 -18.04 10.50
N LEU A 57 -7.56 -19.08 9.76
CA LEU A 57 -6.24 -19.15 9.15
C LEU A 57 -6.00 -17.98 8.17
N LEU A 58 -6.99 -17.67 7.33
CA LEU A 58 -6.89 -16.55 6.39
C LEU A 58 -6.83 -15.19 7.11
N LEU A 59 -7.54 -15.04 8.23
CA LEU A 59 -7.45 -13.83 9.05
C LEU A 59 -6.05 -13.65 9.64
N ILE A 60 -5.48 -14.71 10.22
CA ILE A 60 -4.11 -14.70 10.78
C ILE A 60 -3.10 -14.38 9.68
N HIS A 61 -3.21 -15.03 8.52
CA HIS A 61 -2.34 -14.77 7.37
C HIS A 61 -2.37 -13.29 6.95
N ASN A 62 -3.57 -12.73 6.81
CA ASN A 62 -3.76 -11.33 6.44
C ASN A 62 -3.18 -10.37 7.47
N GLN A 63 -3.32 -10.68 8.76
CA GLN A 63 -2.74 -9.88 9.85
C GLN A 63 -1.22 -9.89 9.82
N LEU A 64 -0.60 -11.05 9.58
CA LEU A 64 0.86 -11.18 9.51
C LEU A 64 1.44 -10.36 8.36
N ILE A 65 0.83 -10.40 7.17
CA ILE A 65 1.29 -9.60 6.03
C ILE A 65 1.14 -8.10 6.32
N GLN A 66 0.01 -7.67 6.89
CA GLN A 66 -0.18 -6.26 7.23
C GLN A 66 0.83 -5.76 8.28
N GLN A 67 1.15 -6.59 9.29
CA GLN A 67 2.17 -6.29 10.28
C GLN A 67 3.56 -6.19 9.64
N ALA A 68 3.89 -7.10 8.72
CA ALA A 68 5.16 -7.07 7.98
C ALA A 68 5.27 -5.79 7.12
N ILE A 69 4.26 -5.49 6.30
CA ILE A 69 4.22 -4.25 5.49
C ILE A 69 4.45 -3.02 6.37
N LYS A 70 3.73 -2.92 7.50
CA LYS A 70 3.88 -1.79 8.43
C LYS A 70 5.27 -1.73 9.05
N ARG A 71 5.85 -2.89 9.43
CA ARG A 71 7.18 -2.98 10.04
C ARG A 71 8.29 -2.45 9.13
N PHE A 72 8.13 -2.55 7.83
CA PHE A 72 9.10 -2.07 6.84
C PHE A 72 8.68 -0.75 6.17
N ASP A 73 7.86 0.06 6.84
CA ASP A 73 7.37 1.37 6.36
C ASP A 73 6.65 1.31 4.98
N GLY A 74 6.08 0.16 4.65
CA GLY A 74 5.29 -0.04 3.44
C GLY A 74 3.89 0.52 3.57
N ARG A 75 3.30 0.89 2.44
CA ARG A 75 1.91 1.31 2.32
C ARG A 75 1.11 0.21 1.63
N LYS A 76 0.05 -0.28 2.27
CA LYS A 76 -0.88 -1.21 1.62
C LYS A 76 -1.64 -0.47 0.52
N VAL A 77 -1.56 -0.96 -0.72
CA VAL A 77 -2.29 -0.43 -1.87
C VAL A 77 -3.64 -1.16 -1.99
N GLN A 78 -3.62 -2.49 -2.01
CA GLN A 78 -4.81 -3.31 -2.19
C GLN A 78 -4.71 -4.63 -1.42
N HIS A 79 -5.87 -5.16 -1.01
CA HIS A 79 -6.02 -6.51 -0.47
C HIS A 79 -6.98 -7.30 -1.37
N THR A 80 -6.54 -8.44 -1.87
CA THR A 80 -7.30 -9.33 -2.76
C THR A 80 -7.56 -10.65 -2.07
N GLY A 81 -8.29 -10.65 -0.94
CA GLY A 81 -8.70 -11.84 -0.20
C GLY A 81 -7.54 -12.66 0.40
N SER A 82 -6.79 -13.34 -0.47
CA SER A 82 -5.59 -14.16 -0.23
C SER A 82 -4.29 -13.48 -0.65
N GLY A 83 -4.35 -12.33 -1.32
CA GLY A 83 -3.17 -11.59 -1.79
C GLY A 83 -3.11 -10.14 -1.33
N PHE A 84 -1.93 -9.55 -1.42
CA PHE A 84 -1.69 -8.14 -1.08
C PHE A 84 -0.86 -7.46 -2.15
N MET A 85 -1.14 -6.18 -2.36
CA MET A 85 -0.28 -5.27 -3.08
C MET A 85 0.16 -4.16 -2.12
N ALA A 86 1.47 -3.92 -2.05
CA ALA A 86 2.07 -2.90 -1.20
C ALA A 86 3.11 -2.09 -1.97
N SER A 87 3.29 -0.83 -1.56
CA SER A 87 4.32 0.06 -2.09
C SER A 87 5.32 0.46 -1.00
N PHE A 88 6.58 0.58 -1.41
CA PHE A 88 7.71 0.94 -0.54
C PHE A 88 8.55 2.03 -1.19
N ALA A 89 9.20 2.86 -0.38
CA ALA A 89 10.10 3.91 -0.86
C ALA A 89 11.47 3.38 -1.35
N SER A 90 11.82 2.15 -0.99
CA SER A 90 13.07 1.51 -1.44
C SER A 90 12.88 0.01 -1.64
N VAL A 91 13.68 -0.57 -2.53
CA VAL A 91 13.67 -2.01 -2.82
C VAL A 91 14.04 -2.84 -1.59
N SER A 92 14.98 -2.37 -0.77
CA SER A 92 15.43 -3.06 0.44
C SER A 92 14.40 -3.14 1.56
N LYS A 93 13.31 -2.36 1.47
CA LYS A 93 12.19 -2.37 2.42
C LYS A 93 11.03 -3.25 1.93
N ALA A 94 11.00 -3.63 0.66
CA ALA A 94 10.02 -4.56 0.10
C ALA A 94 10.44 -6.00 0.41
#